data_AF-A0A9W6WEP3-F1
#
_entry.id   AF-A0A9W6WEP3-F1
#
_cell.length_a   1.000
_cell.length_b   1.000
_cell.length_c   1.000
_cell.angle_alpha   90.00
_cell.angle_beta   90.00
_cell.angle_gamma   90.00
#
_symmetry.space_group_name_H-M   'P 1'
#
loop_
_entity.id
_entity.type
_entity.pdbx_description
1 polymer ?
#
loop_
_entity_poly.entity_id
_entity_poly.type
_entity_poly.pdbx_seq_one_letter_code
_entity_poly.pdbx_strand_id
1 'polypeptide(L)' 'MSVLCQPMMDSIPVEVVKETRAEKLARVEKALTQWREDFETKNGRKPTREDLMGNAESKKLFQEFASLRK' A
#
# COMPACT_ATOMS: atom_id res chain seq x y z
N MET A 1 -27.23 33.68 33.82
CA MET A 1 -27.98 32.63 33.10
C MET A 1 -27.30 32.40 31.77
N SER A 2 -27.07 31.12 31.46
CA SER A 2 -26.45 30.54 30.27
C SER A 2 -27.10 31.06 28.97
N VAL A 3 -26.45 31.09 27.80
CA VAL A 3 -25.85 29.94 27.11
C VAL A 3 -24.87 30.37 26.02
N LEU A 4 -23.74 29.67 25.97
CA LEU A 4 -22.81 29.63 24.84
C LEU A 4 -23.45 28.83 23.70
N CYS A 5 -23.64 29.45 22.54
CA CYS A 5 -23.91 28.73 21.28
C CYS A 5 -22.64 28.77 20.42
N GLN A 6 -21.73 27.82 20.63
CA GLN A 6 -20.72 27.51 19.62
C GLN A 6 -21.34 26.56 18.59
N PRO A 7 -21.24 26.85 17.28
CA PRO A 7 -21.60 25.88 16.26
C PRO A 7 -20.60 24.73 16.31
N MET A 8 -21.12 23.54 16.59
CA MET A 8 -20.39 22.28 16.57
C MET A 8 -19.74 22.14 15.20
N MET A 9 -18.40 22.05 15.16
CA MET A 9 -17.71 21.74 13.92
C MET A 9 -18.07 20.30 13.54
N ASP A 10 -18.76 20.15 12.41
CA ASP A 10 -18.94 18.91 11.67
C ASP A 10 -17.57 18.29 11.37
N SER A 11 -17.06 17.51 12.31
CA SER A 11 -16.01 16.55 12.03
C SER A 11 -16.69 15.43 11.25
N ILE A 12 -16.72 15.59 9.92
CA ILE A 12 -17.10 14.53 9.00
C ILE A 12 -16.25 13.32 9.41
N PRO A 13 -16.85 12.23 9.92
CA PRO A 13 -16.08 11.04 10.16
C PRO A 13 -15.64 10.57 8.78
N VAL A 14 -14.35 10.75 8.49
CA VAL A 14 -13.71 10.07 7.36
C VAL A 14 -13.88 8.60 7.69
N GLU A 15 -14.92 7.99 7.14
CA GLU A 15 -15.15 6.56 7.25
C GLU A 15 -13.88 5.90 6.75
N VAL A 16 -13.10 5.38 7.69
CA VAL A 16 -11.88 4.65 7.40
C VAL A 16 -12.34 3.39 6.71
N VAL A 17 -12.45 3.44 5.38
CA VAL A 17 -12.77 2.31 4.54
C VAL A 17 -11.73 1.25 4.87
N LYS A 18 -12.13 0.26 5.68
CA LYS A 18 -11.30 -0.87 6.01
C LYS A 18 -11.15 -1.67 4.73
N GLU A 19 -10.08 -1.40 3.99
CA GLU A 19 -9.72 -2.14 2.79
C GLU A 19 -9.76 -3.65 3.11
N THR A 20 -10.49 -4.40 2.28
CA THR A 20 -10.57 -5.85 2.43
C THR A 20 -9.20 -6.48 2.12
N ARG A 21 -8.97 -7.69 2.62
CA ARG A 21 -7.74 -8.46 2.31
C ARG A 21 -7.53 -8.62 0.80
N ALA A 22 -8.62 -8.76 0.04
CA ALA A 22 -8.58 -8.92 -1.41
C ALA A 22 -8.14 -7.62 -2.11
N GLU A 23 -8.72 -6.48 -1.73
CA GLU A 23 -8.31 -5.17 -2.25
C GLU A 23 -6.84 -4.86 -1.91
N LYS A 24 -6.44 -5.17 -0.67
CA LYS A 24 -5.06 -5.00 -0.22
C LYS A 24 -4.10 -5.88 -1.02
N LEU A 25 -4.47 -7.14 -1.27
CA LEU A 25 -3.68 -8.05 -2.10
C LEU A 25 -3.53 -7.50 -3.52
N ALA A 26 -4.62 -7.05 -4.15
CA ALA A 26 -4.61 -6.50 -5.50
C ALA A 26 -3.73 -5.25 -5.61
N ARG A 27 -3.78 -4.35 -4.61
CA ARG A 27 -2.92 -3.17 -4.54
C ARG A 27 -1.44 -3.54 -4.47
N VAL A 28 -1.09 -4.46 -3.57
CA VAL A 28 0.30 -4.87 -3.37
C VAL A 28 0.82 -5.64 -4.59
N GLU A 29 0.00 -6.49 -5.19
CA GLU A 29 0.34 -7.19 -6.44
C GLU A 29 0.62 -6.22 -7.58
N LYS A 30 -0.25 -5.21 -7.76
CA LYS A 30 -0.05 -4.16 -8.76
C LYS A 30 1.24 -3.39 -8.51
N ALA A 31 1.52 -3.00 -7.28
CA ALA A 31 2.75 -2.29 -6.92
C ALA A 31 4.00 -3.16 -7.16
N LEU A 32 3.93 -4.47 -6.85
CA LEU A 32 5.03 -5.40 -7.09
C LEU A 32 5.30 -5.56 -8.60
N THR A 33 4.26 -5.61 -9.42
CA THR A 33 4.37 -5.67 -10.88
C THR A 33 4.98 -4.38 -11.44
N GLN A 34 4.50 -3.21 -11.01
CA GLN A 34 5.07 -1.93 -11.43
C GLN A 34 6.56 -1.84 -11.10
N TRP A 35 6.95 -2.24 -9.89
CA TRP A 35 8.36 -2.25 -9.51
C TRP A 35 9.21 -3.16 -10.41
N ARG A 36 8.67 -4.31 -10.83
CA ARG A 36 9.37 -5.21 -11.75
C ARG A 36 9.55 -4.59 -13.13
N GLU A 37 8.52 -3.94 -13.66
CA GLU A 37 8.57 -3.24 -14.95
C GLU A 37 9.56 -2.08 -14.91
N ASP A 38 9.56 -1.30 -13.82
CA ASP A 38 10.51 -0.21 -13.61
C ASP A 38 11.94 -0.74 -13.50
N PHE A 39 12.12 -1.87 -12.81
CA PHE A 39 13.42 -2.53 -12.70
C PHE A 39 13.91 -3.02 -14.06
N GLU A 40 13.06 -3.68 -14.84
CA GLU A 40 13.35 -4.16 -16.18
C GLU A 40 13.71 -3.00 -17.11
N THR A 41 12.97 -1.90 -17.04
CA THR A 41 13.23 -0.69 -17.82
C THR A 41 14.57 -0.04 -17.46
N LYS A 42 14.91 0.00 -16.17
CA LYS A 42 16.16 0.61 -15.69
C LYS A 42 17.41 -0.25 -15.92
N ASN A 43 17.28 -1.57 -15.82
CA ASN A 43 18.41 -2.50 -15.80
C ASN A 43 18.52 -3.35 -17.08
N GLY A 44 17.49 -3.37 -17.93
CA GLY A 44 17.44 -4.21 -19.13
C GLY A 44 17.34 -5.72 -18.84
N ARG A 45 17.00 -6.12 -17.62
CA ARG A 45 16.85 -7.52 -17.20
C ARG A 45 15.76 -7.69 -16.15
N LYS A 46 15.20 -8.89 -16.07
CA LYS A 46 14.24 -9.25 -15.01
C LYS A 46 14.89 -9.15 -13.62
N PRO A 47 14.18 -8.67 -12.59
CA PRO A 47 14.69 -8.69 -11.23
C PRO A 47 14.82 -10.13 -10.72
N THR A 48 15.95 -10.41 -10.10
CA THR A 48 16.20 -11.66 -9.38
C THR A 48 15.67 -11.56 -7.95
N ARG A 49 15.69 -12.68 -7.21
CA ARG A 49 15.37 -12.67 -5.79
C ARG A 49 16.32 -11.77 -4.98
N GLU A 50 17.58 -11.68 -5.38
CA GLU A 50 18.57 -10.81 -4.71
C GLU A 50 18.23 -9.34 -4.91
N ASP A 51 17.83 -8.93 -6.11
CA ASP A 51 17.38 -7.55 -6.39
C ASP A 51 16.13 -7.17 -5.59
N LEU A 52 15.21 -8.13 -5.47
CA LEU A 52 13.96 -7.99 -4.73
C LEU A 52 14.21 -7.88 -3.21
N MET A 53 15.20 -8.59 -2.69
CA MET A 53 15.55 -8.54 -1.26
C MET A 53 16.54 -7.42 -0.93
N GLY A 54 17.31 -6.95 -1.91
CA GLY A 54 18.28 -5.87 -1.81
C GLY A 54 17.65 -4.47 -1.86
N ASN A 55 16.42 -4.35 -2.36
CA ASN A 55 15.67 -3.10 -2.35
C ASN A 55 14.59 -3.11 -1.25
N ALA A 56 14.57 -2.07 -0.41
CA ALA A 56 13.67 -1.99 0.74
C ALA A 56 12.18 -1.93 0.35
N GLU A 57 11.86 -1.25 -0.76
CA GLU A 57 10.50 -1.10 -1.26
C GLU A 57 9.95 -2.43 -1.76
N SER A 58 10.67 -3.08 -2.68
CA SER A 58 10.22 -4.37 -3.25
C SER A 58 10.22 -5.49 -2.22
N LYS A 59 11.18 -5.50 -1.30
CA LYS A 59 11.18 -6.40 -0.15
C LYS A 59 9.92 -6.24 0.69
N LYS A 60 9.52 -5.00 1.00
CA LYS A 60 8.30 -4.72 1.77
C LYS A 60 7.06 -5.18 1.01
N LEU A 61 6.94 -4.84 -0.27
CA LEU A 61 5.82 -5.27 -1.13
C LEU A 61 5.71 -6.79 -1.19
N PHE A 62 6.84 -7.49 -1.36
CA PHE A 62 6.88 -8.94 -1.41
C PHE A 62 6.46 -9.59 -0.09
N GLN A 63 6.94 -9.06 1.05
CA GLN A 63 6.55 -9.55 2.37
C GLN A 63 5.06 -9.34 2.64
N GLU A 64 4.53 -8.17 2.25
CA GLU A 64 3.12 -7.84 2.41
C GLU A 64 2.25 -8.77 1.54
N PHE A 65 2.64 -8.98 0.29
CA PHE A 65 1.99 -9.92 -0.62
C PHE A 65 1.99 -11.35 -0.10
N ALA A 66 3.13 -11.84 0.40
CA ALA A 66 3.26 -13.18 0.95
C ALA A 66 2.41 -13.37 2.22
N SER A 67 2.33 -12.33 3.06
CA SER A 67 1.51 -12.35 4.28
C SER A 67 0.01 -12.38 3.97
N LEU A 68 -0.41 -11.75 2.87
CA LEU A 68 -1.80 -11.71 2.40
C LEU A 68 -2.24 -12.97 1.63
N ARG A 69 -1.35 -13.95 1.43
CA ARG A 69 -1.67 -15.24 0.80
C ARG A 69 -1.70 -16.42 1.76
N LYS A 70 -1.18 -16.27 2.99
CA LYS A 70 -1.35 -17.24 4.08
C LYS A 70 -2.79 -17.28 4.56
#